data_AF-A0A3N5SR67-F1
#
_entry.id   AF-A0A3N5SR67-F1
#
_cell.length_a   1.000
_cell.length_b   1.000
_cell.length_c   1.000
_cell.angle_alpha   90.00
_cell.angle_beta   90.00
_cell.angle_gamma   90.00
#
_symmetry.space_group_name_H-M   'P 1'
#
loop_
_entity.id
_entity.type
_entity.pdbx_description
1 polymer ?
#
loop_
_entity_poly.entity_id
_entity_poly.type
_entity_poly.pdbx_seq_one_letter_code
_entity_poly.pdbx_strand_id
1 'polypeptide(L)' 'MMPTQPADAYTIDELIAVCIARQVRDGDVLAHGLATPLVAAGYVLAQRTHAPNAYFASAVGQGVT' A
#
# COMPACT_ATOMS: atom_id res chain seq x y z
N MET A 1 28.65 -14.58 14.21
CA MET A 1 27.54 -13.59 14.13
C MET A 1 26.94 -13.71 12.74
N MET A 2 25.73 -14.27 12.60
CA MET A 2 25.04 -14.23 11.29
C MET A 2 24.69 -12.78 10.96
N PRO A 3 24.88 -12.31 9.72
CA PRO A 3 24.44 -10.98 9.33
C PRO A 3 22.92 -10.90 9.50
N THR A 4 22.42 -9.82 10.10
CA THR A 4 20.99 -9.51 10.15
C THR A 4 20.45 -9.45 8.73
N GLN A 5 19.40 -10.20 8.43
CA GLN A 5 18.78 -10.11 7.12
C GLN A 5 18.19 -8.71 6.94
N PRO A 6 18.22 -8.12 5.73
CA PRO A 6 17.64 -6.79 5.50
C PRO A 6 16.17 -6.66 5.95
N ALA A 7 15.44 -7.77 5.99
CA ALA A 7 14.07 -7.84 6.49
C ALA A 7 13.95 -7.58 8.01
N ASP A 8 14.98 -7.87 8.79
CA ASP A 8 14.98 -7.70 10.26
C ASP A 8 14.90 -6.23 10.68
N ALA A 9 15.16 -5.30 9.75
CA ALA A 9 15.05 -3.86 9.97
C ALA A 9 13.63 -3.30 9.82
N TYR A 10 12.68 -4.12 9.34
CA TYR A 10 11.31 -3.71 9.07
C TYR A 10 10.33 -4.58 9.86
N THR A 11 9.22 -3.97 10.25
CA THR A 11 8.08 -4.68 10.80
C THR A 11 7.39 -5.53 9.72
N ILE A 12 6.67 -6.56 10.16
CA ILE A 12 5.86 -7.38 9.26
C ILE A 12 4.83 -6.53 8.51
N ASP A 13 4.23 -5.54 9.17
CA ASP A 13 3.25 -4.64 8.57
C ASP A 13 3.86 -3.82 7.44
N GLU A 14 5.08 -3.30 7.60
CA GLU A 14 5.81 -2.59 6.54
C GLU A 14 6.11 -3.51 5.35
N LEU A 15 6.53 -4.74 5.60
CA LEU A 15 6.78 -5.72 4.55
C LEU A 15 5.49 -6.07 3.78
N ILE A 16 4.37 -6.24 4.49
CA ILE A 16 3.07 -6.51 3.86
C ILE A 16 2.58 -5.30 3.06
N ALA A 17 2.74 -4.08 3.57
CA ALA A 17 2.39 -2.87 2.84
C ALA A 17 3.17 -2.74 1.52
N VAL A 18 4.46 -3.09 1.51
CA VAL A 18 5.28 -3.15 0.28
C VAL A 18 4.76 -4.22 -0.68
N CYS A 19 4.40 -5.41 -0.18
CA CYS A 19 3.82 -6.47 -1.01
C CYS A 19 2.52 -6.03 -1.67
N ILE A 20 1.64 -5.35 -0.94
CA ILE A 20 0.38 -4.78 -1.45
C ILE A 20 0.68 -3.70 -2.49
N ALA A 21 1.57 -2.76 -2.18
CA ALA A 21 1.93 -1.66 -3.07
C ALA A 21 2.41 -2.16 -4.44
N ARG A 22 3.18 -3.24 -4.48
CA ARG A 22 3.70 -3.85 -5.72
C ARG A 22 2.64 -4.52 -6.59
N GLN A 23 1.42 -4.75 -6.09
CA GLN A 23 0.31 -5.26 -6.91
C GLN A 23 -0.39 -4.15 -7.68
N VAL A 24 -0.22 -2.88 -7.27
CA VAL A 24 -0.85 -1.73 -7.88
C VAL A 24 -0.08 -1.33 -9.14
N ARG A 25 -0.81 -1.01 -10.21
CA ARG A 25 -0.27 -0.43 -11.43
C ARG A 25 -0.62 1.05 -11.50
N ASP A 26 0.22 1.81 -12.17
CA ASP A 26 -0.06 3.22 -12.41
C ASP A 26 -1.34 3.38 -13.23
N GLY A 27 -2.26 4.23 -12.76
CA GLY A 27 -3.58 4.41 -13.37
C GLY A 27 -4.68 3.47 -12.86
N ASP A 28 -4.38 2.54 -11.93
CA ASP A 28 -5.40 1.66 -11.36
C ASP A 28 -6.47 2.46 -10.59
N VAL A 29 -7.72 1.99 -10.67
CA VAL A 29 -8.82 2.44 -9.81
C VAL A 29 -9.04 1.37 -8.75
N LEU A 30 -8.68 1.69 -7.52
CA LEU A 30 -8.61 0.77 -6.39
C LEU A 30 -9.79 1.00 -5.43
N ALA A 31 -10.24 -0.05 -4.76
CA ALA A 31 -11.23 0.02 -3.70
C ALA A 31 -10.72 -0.77 -2.49
N HIS A 32 -10.91 -0.25 -1.29
CA HIS A 32 -10.63 -0.98 -0.07
C HIS A 32 -11.88 -1.02 0.82
N GLY A 33 -12.04 -2.12 1.57
CA GLY A 33 -13.15 -2.27 2.51
C GLY A 33 -13.01 -1.36 3.74
N LEU A 34 -14.06 -1.30 4.55
CA LEU A 34 -13.99 -0.70 5.88
C LEU A 34 -13.04 -1.54 6.76
N ALA A 35 -12.29 -0.87 7.63
CA ALA A 35 -11.34 -1.50 8.57
C ALA A 35 -10.18 -2.27 7.93
N THR A 36 -9.69 -1.87 6.74
CA THR A 36 -8.46 -2.42 6.13
C THR A 36 -7.32 -1.38 6.08
N PRO A 37 -6.82 -0.89 7.22
CA PRO A 37 -5.79 0.17 7.24
C PRO A 37 -4.48 -0.26 6.58
N LEU A 38 -4.13 -1.55 6.64
CA LEU A 38 -2.92 -2.08 6.01
C LEU A 38 -3.00 -2.06 4.47
N VAL A 39 -4.18 -2.31 3.91
CA VAL A 39 -4.43 -2.20 2.45
C VAL A 39 -4.34 -0.74 2.02
N ALA A 40 -4.96 0.17 2.79
CA ALA A 40 -4.88 1.60 2.54
C ALA A 40 -3.42 2.10 2.59
N ALA A 41 -2.62 1.62 3.54
CA ALA A 41 -1.18 1.94 3.62
C ALA A 41 -0.42 1.50 2.36
N GLY A 42 -0.69 0.29 1.85
CA GLY A 42 -0.11 -0.20 0.59
C GLY A 42 -0.52 0.62 -0.64
N TYR A 43 -1.79 1.04 -0.73
CA TYR A 43 -2.27 1.90 -1.82
C TYR A 43 -1.64 3.30 -1.78
N VAL A 44 -1.58 3.92 -0.61
CA VAL A 44 -0.91 5.22 -0.43
C VAL A 44 0.58 5.09 -0.75
N LEU A 45 1.23 4.02 -0.33
CA LEU A 45 2.65 3.77 -0.65
C LEU A 45 2.87 3.63 -2.15
N ALA A 46 2.00 2.91 -2.87
CA ALA A 46 2.08 2.79 -4.33
C ALA A 46 1.93 4.16 -5.00
N GLN A 47 0.92 4.94 -4.61
CA GLN A 47 0.65 6.28 -5.15
C GLN A 47 1.82 7.25 -4.91
N ARG A 48 2.49 7.16 -3.75
CA ARG A 48 3.63 8.01 -3.40
C ARG A 48 4.96 7.56 -4.01
N THR A 49 5.02 6.43 -4.71
CA THR A 49 6.29 5.87 -5.21
C THR A 49 6.31 5.63 -6.71
N HIS A 50 5.47 4.72 -7.22
CA HIS A 50 5.58 4.21 -8.59
C HIS A 50 4.26 4.23 -9.38
N ALA A 51 3.14 4.49 -8.72
CA ALA A 51 1.81 4.54 -9.33
C ALA A 51 1.09 5.88 -9.02
N PRO A 52 1.69 7.05 -9.33
CA PRO A 52 1.15 8.37 -8.95
C PRO A 52 -0.22 8.69 -9.55
N ASN A 53 -0.62 8.02 -10.63
CA ASN A 53 -1.91 8.16 -11.28
C ASN A 53 -2.92 7.10 -10.81
N ALA A 54 -2.58 6.26 -9.84
CA ALA A 54 -3.56 5.37 -9.21
C ALA A 54 -4.52 6.19 -8.33
N TYR A 55 -5.80 5.87 -8.43
CA TYR A 55 -6.87 6.48 -7.66
C TYR A 55 -7.50 5.43 -6.77
N PHE A 56 -7.82 5.77 -5.51
CA PHE A 56 -8.52 4.84 -4.64
C PHE A 56 -9.78 5.47 -4.06
N ALA A 57 -10.89 4.75 -4.16
CA ALA A 57 -12.15 5.14 -3.55
C ALA A 57 -12.20 4.63 -2.11
N SER A 58 -12.32 5.57 -1.16
CA SER A 58 -12.55 5.21 0.24
C SER A 58 -14.02 4.84 0.45
N ALA A 59 -14.28 3.66 1.05
CA ALA A 59 -15.62 3.16 1.35
C ALA A 59 -16.43 4.06 2.31
N VAL A 60 -15.82 5.10 2.90
CA VAL A 60 -16.48 6.10 3.76
C VAL A 60 -17.09 7.27 2.94
N GLY A 61 -17.08 7.19 1.60
CA GLY A 61 -17.76 8.18 0.74
C GLY A 61 -17.02 9.51 0.59
N GLN A 62 -15.72 9.54 0.85
CA GLN A 62 -14.88 10.74 0.69
C GLN A 62 -14.19 10.75 -0.69
N GLY A 63 -14.99 10.78 -1.77
CA GLY A 63 -14.50 11.04 -3.13
C GLY A 63 -13.49 10.03 -3.72
N VAL A 64 -13.18 10.24 -5.00
CA VAL A 64 -12.03 9.62 -5.69
C VAL A 64 -10.90 10.63 -5.59
N THR A 65 -9.79 10.29 -4.95
CA THR A 65 -8.61 11.16 -4.76
C THR A 65 -7.37 10.58 -5.38
#